data_AF-A0A7X6XXL4-F1
#
_entry.id   AF-A0A7X6XXL4-F1
#
_cell.length_a   1.000
_cell.length_b   1.000
_cell.length_c   1.000
_cell.angle_alpha   90.00
_cell.angle_beta   90.00
_cell.angle_gamma   90.00
#
_symmetry.space_group_name_H-M   'P 1'
#
loop_
_entity.id
_entity.type
_entity.pdbx_description
1 polymer ?
#
loop_
_entity_poly.entity_id
_entity_poly.type
_entity_poly.pdbx_seq_one_letter_code
_entity_poly.pdbx_strand_id
1 'polypeptide(L)'
;MGFVTGNLTNLKVPCALNAMEIADVKANTDEGDVISTIAIAVSSIVTTVLVFLGILLLSRIQPILESNLLAPAFDNILPSLFGALAVVFLAKDWKIGLAPLIFMLVIFISVPSLASSVSILVPVGSIIALIASRIMYNKGYLN
;
A
#
# COMPACT_ATOMS: atom_id res chain seq x y z
N MET A 1 -10.15 -3.54 13.00
CA MET A 1 -10.59 -4.37 11.85
C MET A 1 -10.38 -3.72 10.49
N GLY A 2 -9.91 -2.47 10.40
CA GLY A 2 -9.75 -1.81 9.12
C GLY A 2 -8.43 -2.11 8.40
N PHE A 3 -7.31 -2.07 9.13
CA PHE A 3 -5.96 -2.11 8.55
C PHE A 3 -5.52 -3.52 8.08
N VAL A 4 -6.17 -4.59 8.57
CA VAL A 4 -5.80 -5.98 8.26
C VAL A 4 -6.48 -6.49 6.97
N THR A 5 -7.48 -5.78 6.48
CA THR A 5 -8.40 -6.28 5.43
C THR A 5 -8.49 -5.34 4.21
N GLY A 6 -7.43 -4.56 3.94
CA GLY A 6 -7.25 -3.80 2.69
C GLY A 6 -7.20 -2.27 2.83
N ASN A 7 -7.37 -1.57 1.70
CA ASN A 7 -7.30 -0.10 1.61
C ASN A 7 -8.54 0.56 2.25
N LEU A 8 -8.42 0.85 3.55
CA LEU A 8 -9.45 1.50 4.35
C LEU A 8 -9.99 2.79 3.73
N THR A 9 -9.08 3.71 3.42
CA THR A 9 -9.41 5.07 3.00
C THR A 9 -10.14 5.09 1.66
N ASN A 10 -9.76 4.20 0.73
CA ASN A 10 -10.36 4.19 -0.60
C ASN A 10 -11.54 3.22 -0.75
N LEU A 11 -11.72 2.25 0.15
CA LEU A 11 -12.76 1.22 -0.03
C LEU A 11 -13.75 1.14 1.12
N LYS A 12 -13.27 1.18 2.38
CA LYS A 12 -14.15 0.92 3.53
C LYS A 12 -14.77 2.17 4.10
N VAL A 13 -14.03 3.27 4.13
CA VAL A 13 -14.55 4.59 4.50
C VAL A 13 -15.69 5.01 3.57
N PRO A 14 -15.55 4.98 2.23
CA PRO A 14 -16.68 5.32 1.34
C PRO A 14 -17.84 4.32 1.45
N CYS A 15 -17.58 3.03 1.66
CA CYS A 15 -18.64 2.04 1.89
C CYS A 15 -19.44 2.33 3.17
N ALA A 16 -18.76 2.66 4.27
CA ALA A 16 -19.39 3.04 5.52
C ALA A 16 -20.17 4.36 5.40
N LEU A 17 -19.59 5.37 4.73
CA LEU A 17 -20.26 6.65 4.48
C LEU A 17 -21.53 6.45 3.64
N ASN A 18 -21.47 5.67 2.57
CA ASN A 18 -22.63 5.36 1.73
C ASN A 18 -23.71 4.58 2.51
N ALA A 19 -23.32 3.62 3.36
CA ALA A 19 -24.28 2.89 4.20
C ALA A 19 -24.96 3.81 5.23
N MET A 20 -24.22 4.75 5.82
CA MET A 20 -24.77 5.76 6.73
C MET A 20 -25.70 6.75 6.00
N GLU A 21 -25.35 7.16 4.78
CA GLU A 21 -26.18 8.04 3.94
C GLU A 21 -27.51 7.37 3.55
N ILE A 22 -27.48 6.09 3.15
CA ILE A 22 -28.70 5.32 2.83
C ILE A 22 -29.59 5.14 4.06
N ALA A 23 -28.98 5.00 5.23
CA ALA A 23 -29.71 4.85 6.50
C ALA A 23 -30.10 6.20 7.14
N ASP A 24 -29.81 7.32 6.49
CA ASP A 24 -30.06 8.69 6.98
C ASP A 24 -29.47 8.96 8.39
N VAL A 25 -28.31 8.37 8.68
CA VAL A 25 -27.59 8.56 9.95
C VAL A 25 -26.32 9.37 9.76
N LYS A 26 -25.98 10.19 10.76
CA LYS A 26 -24.78 11.02 10.73
C LYS A 26 -23.59 10.29 11.36
N ALA A 27 -22.40 10.53 10.81
CA ALA A 27 -21.16 10.08 11.42
C ALA A 27 -20.97 10.73 12.82
N ASN A 28 -20.40 9.98 13.77
CA ASN A 28 -20.28 10.37 15.20
C ASN A 28 -21.62 10.43 15.95
N THR A 29 -22.59 9.59 15.57
CA THR A 29 -23.78 9.29 16.37
C THR A 29 -23.73 7.81 16.75
N ASP A 30 -24.39 7.42 17.84
CA ASP A 30 -24.40 6.01 18.27
C ASP A 30 -24.95 5.10 17.16
N GLU A 31 -25.98 5.54 16.45
CA GLU A 31 -26.56 4.83 15.31
C GLU A 31 -25.60 4.77 14.11
N GLY A 32 -24.89 5.87 13.83
CA GLY A 32 -23.88 5.94 12.77
C GLY A 32 -22.67 5.04 13.04
N ASP A 33 -22.24 4.93 14.29
CA ASP A 33 -21.13 4.07 14.69
C ASP A 33 -21.49 2.59 14.57
N VAL A 34 -22.73 2.21 14.92
CA VAL A 34 -23.24 0.86 14.71
C VAL A 34 -23.31 0.52 13.22
N ILE A 35 -23.91 1.39 12.40
CA ILE A 35 -24.07 1.15 10.96
C ILE A 35 -22.71 1.10 10.25
N SER A 36 -21.80 2.02 10.56
CA SER A 36 -20.45 2.03 9.98
C SER A 36 -19.66 0.77 10.37
N THR A 37 -19.80 0.29 11.61
CA THR A 37 -19.16 -0.95 12.06
C THR A 37 -19.68 -2.17 11.29
N ILE A 38 -21.01 -2.29 11.12
CA ILE A 38 -21.62 -3.37 10.34
C ILE A 38 -21.17 -3.29 8.87
N ALA A 39 -21.18 -2.10 8.27
CA ALA A 39 -20.75 -1.90 6.89
C ALA A 39 -19.28 -2.31 6.68
N ILE A 40 -18.37 -1.92 7.58
CA ILE A 40 -16.96 -2.31 7.54
C ILE A 40 -16.80 -3.83 7.73
N ALA A 41 -17.58 -4.44 8.61
CA ALA A 41 -17.56 -5.88 8.85
C ALA A 41 -17.99 -6.67 7.60
N VAL A 42 -19.13 -6.29 7.00
CA VAL A 42 -19.64 -6.93 5.78
C VAL A 42 -18.68 -6.72 4.61
N SER A 43 -18.16 -5.50 4.41
CA SER A 43 -17.14 -5.22 3.38
C SER A 43 -15.91 -6.13 3.53
N SER A 44 -15.47 -6.38 4.77
CA SER A 44 -14.34 -7.27 5.05
C SER A 44 -14.66 -8.72 4.74
N ILE A 45 -15.86 -9.21 5.10
CA ILE A 45 -16.29 -10.58 4.79
C ILE A 45 -16.36 -10.79 3.28
N VAL A 46 -17.00 -9.87 2.56
CA VAL A 46 -17.11 -9.95 1.10
C VAL A 46 -15.73 -9.96 0.45
N THR A 47 -14.83 -9.08 0.89
CA THR A 47 -13.45 -9.05 0.37
C THR A 47 -12.73 -10.37 0.61
N THR A 48 -12.82 -10.94 1.82
CA THR A 48 -12.19 -12.22 2.16
C THR A 48 -12.75 -13.37 1.32
N VAL A 49 -14.07 -13.42 1.13
CA VAL A 49 -14.71 -14.46 0.29
C VAL A 49 -14.27 -14.33 -1.17
N LEU A 50 -14.23 -13.11 -1.71
CA LEU A 50 -13.77 -12.87 -3.08
C LEU A 50 -12.30 -13.26 -3.29
N VAL A 51 -11.42 -12.88 -2.35
CA VAL A 51 -10.01 -13.27 -2.39
C VAL A 51 -9.87 -14.79 -2.28
N PHE A 52 -10.61 -15.43 -1.38
CA PHE A 52 -10.60 -16.88 -1.23
C PHE A 52 -11.01 -17.60 -2.52
N LEU A 53 -12.13 -17.19 -3.12
CA LEU A 53 -12.59 -17.74 -4.41
C LEU A 53 -11.57 -17.46 -5.52
N GLY A 54 -11.00 -16.25 -5.56
CA GLY A 54 -9.96 -15.88 -6.52
C GLY A 54 -8.74 -16.78 -6.43
N ILE A 55 -8.25 -17.07 -5.22
CA ILE A 55 -7.13 -17.99 -5.00
C ILE A 55 -7.48 -19.42 -5.42
N LEU A 56 -8.70 -19.88 -5.10
CA LEU A 56 -9.17 -21.23 -5.44
C LEU A 56 -9.23 -21.42 -6.97
N LEU A 57 -9.71 -20.41 -7.70
CA LEU A 57 -9.71 -20.39 -9.16
C LEU A 57 -8.28 -20.26 -9.73
N LEU A 58 -7.45 -19.39 -9.15
CA LEU A 58 -6.07 -19.17 -9.59
C LEU A 58 -5.25 -20.46 -9.48
N SER A 59 -5.43 -21.24 -8.42
CA SER A 59 -4.77 -22.55 -8.23
C SER A 59 -5.07 -23.53 -9.37
N ARG A 60 -6.25 -23.44 -10.00
CA ARG A 60 -6.58 -24.27 -11.18
C ARG A 60 -5.93 -23.77 -12.48
N ILE A 61 -5.65 -22.47 -12.57
CA ILE A 61 -5.08 -21.81 -13.76
C ILE A 61 -3.54 -21.70 -13.68
N GLN A 62 -2.95 -21.85 -12.48
CA GLN A 62 -1.50 -21.88 -12.25
C GLN A 62 -0.66 -22.58 -13.32
N PRO A 63 -0.98 -23.81 -13.79
CA PRO A 63 -0.16 -24.48 -14.81
C PRO A 63 -0.07 -23.72 -16.15
N ILE A 64 -1.03 -22.84 -16.45
CA ILE A 64 -1.02 -21.97 -17.63
C ILE A 64 -0.18 -20.71 -17.34
N LEU A 65 -0.25 -20.19 -16.12
CA LEU A 65 0.47 -18.98 -15.68
C LEU A 65 1.97 -19.20 -15.51
N GLU A 66 2.38 -20.43 -15.17
CA GLU A 66 3.79 -20.84 -15.05
C GLU A 66 4.42 -21.24 -16.39
N SER A 67 3.71 -21.04 -17.51
CA SER A 67 4.31 -21.22 -18.83
C SER A 67 5.54 -20.31 -19.02
N ASN A 68 6.54 -20.78 -19.78
CA ASN A 68 7.82 -20.06 -19.96
C ASN A 68 7.68 -18.61 -20.46
N LEU A 69 6.56 -18.25 -21.08
CA LEU A 69 6.28 -16.88 -21.53
C LEU A 69 5.72 -15.99 -20.41
N LEU A 70 4.98 -16.56 -19.45
CA LEU A 70 4.28 -15.83 -18.40
C LEU A 70 5.03 -15.86 -17.06
N ALA A 71 5.83 -16.90 -16.79
CA ALA A 71 6.66 -17.03 -15.59
C ALA A 71 7.43 -15.74 -15.20
N PRO A 72 8.20 -15.08 -16.11
CA PRO A 72 8.94 -13.86 -15.73
C PRO A 72 8.02 -12.68 -15.39
N ALA A 73 6.80 -12.63 -15.94
CA ALA A 73 5.83 -11.60 -15.58
C ALA A 73 5.31 -11.81 -14.15
N PHE A 74 5.08 -13.07 -13.74
CA PHE A 74 4.63 -13.41 -12.40
C PHE A 74 5.73 -13.25 -11.33
N ASP A 75 6.98 -13.59 -11.67
CA ASP A 75 8.13 -13.40 -10.77
C ASP A 75 8.38 -11.93 -10.41
N ASN A 76 8.00 -11.01 -11.30
CA ASN A 76 8.16 -9.56 -11.13
C ASN A 76 6.88 -8.85 -10.66
N ILE A 77 5.85 -9.59 -10.23
CA ILE A 77 4.61 -8.98 -9.69
C ILE A 77 4.89 -8.14 -8.46
N LEU A 78 5.66 -8.65 -7.49
CA LEU A 78 5.94 -7.90 -6.26
C LEU A 78 6.70 -6.59 -6.56
N PRO A 79 7.85 -6.61 -7.29
CA PRO A 79 8.52 -5.38 -7.69
C PRO A 79 7.64 -4.39 -8.45
N SER A 80 6.80 -4.85 -9.39
CA SER A 80 5.94 -3.97 -10.17
C SER A 80 4.81 -3.33 -9.35
N LEU A 81 4.20 -4.08 -8.43
CA LEU A 81 3.19 -3.56 -7.50
C LEU A 81 3.78 -2.48 -6.58
N PHE A 82 4.94 -2.76 -5.96
CA PHE A 82 5.59 -1.78 -5.08
C PHE A 82 6.20 -0.61 -5.85
N GLY A 83 6.69 -0.83 -7.07
CA GLY A 83 7.19 0.22 -7.94
C GLY A 83 6.11 1.23 -8.33
N ALA A 84 4.92 0.74 -8.72
CA ALA A 84 3.78 1.61 -9.02
C ALA A 84 3.35 2.43 -7.79
N LEU A 85 3.26 1.79 -6.61
CA LEU A 85 2.96 2.49 -5.35
C LEU A 85 4.02 3.54 -5.02
N ALA A 86 5.30 3.20 -5.16
CA ALA A 86 6.40 4.12 -4.90
C ALA A 86 6.26 5.39 -5.75
N VAL A 87 5.96 5.26 -7.05
CA VAL A 87 5.77 6.40 -7.94
C VAL A 87 4.60 7.28 -7.49
N VAL A 88 3.45 6.70 -7.13
CA VAL A 88 2.28 7.47 -6.67
C VAL A 88 2.60 8.26 -5.40
N PHE A 89 3.32 7.67 -4.45
CA PHE A 89 3.71 8.36 -3.21
C PHE A 89 4.82 9.40 -3.42
N LEU A 90 5.81 9.10 -4.26
CA LEU A 90 6.89 10.05 -4.61
C LEU A 90 6.38 11.23 -5.42
N ALA A 91 5.40 11.03 -6.30
CA ALA A 91 4.81 12.09 -7.11
C ALA A 91 4.09 13.14 -6.25
N LYS A 92 3.59 12.75 -5.08
CA LYS A 92 2.96 13.67 -4.13
C LYS A 92 3.98 14.66 -3.54
N ASP A 93 5.16 14.18 -3.15
CA ASP A 93 6.19 14.97 -2.46
C ASP A 93 7.60 14.72 -3.04
N TRP A 94 7.78 14.99 -4.34
CA TRP A 94 9.01 14.72 -5.11
C TRP A 94 10.28 15.26 -4.43
N LYS A 95 10.21 16.45 -3.83
CA LYS A 95 11.36 17.13 -3.22
C LYS A 95 11.93 16.33 -2.04
N ILE A 96 11.07 15.74 -1.23
CA ILE A 96 11.46 14.97 -0.04
C ILE A 96 11.78 13.53 -0.44
N GLY A 97 10.99 12.97 -1.36
CA GLY A 97 11.11 11.59 -1.81
C GLY A 97 12.38 11.28 -2.59
N LEU A 98 12.94 12.25 -3.32
CA LEU A 98 14.10 12.03 -4.16
C LEU A 98 15.40 11.77 -3.37
N ALA A 99 15.56 12.40 -2.20
CA ALA A 99 16.75 12.26 -1.36
C ALA A 99 17.01 10.81 -0.87
N PRO A 100 16.07 10.12 -0.19
CA PRO A 100 16.25 8.72 0.19
C PRO A 100 16.30 7.79 -1.02
N LEU A 101 15.64 8.13 -2.13
CA LEU A 101 15.63 7.31 -3.36
C LEU A 101 17.01 7.26 -4.01
N ILE A 102 17.63 8.43 -4.25
CA ILE A 102 18.98 8.52 -4.82
C ILE A 102 19.98 7.83 -3.89
N PHE A 103 19.87 8.06 -2.58
CA PHE A 103 20.74 7.42 -1.60
C PHE A 103 20.66 5.89 -1.66
N MET A 104 19.44 5.35 -1.68
CA MET A 104 19.23 3.90 -1.78
C MET A 104 19.73 3.32 -3.10
N LEU A 105 19.51 4.02 -4.23
CA LEU A 105 20.05 3.59 -5.53
C LEU A 105 21.58 3.53 -5.51
N VAL A 106 22.25 4.55 -4.97
CA VAL A 106 23.71 4.59 -4.89
C VAL A 106 24.25 3.46 -4.02
N ILE A 107 23.63 3.18 -2.87
CA ILE A 107 24.03 2.07 -2.00
C ILE A 107 23.86 0.72 -2.68
N PHE A 108 22.69 0.47 -3.30
CA PHE A 108 22.43 -0.82 -3.93
C PHE A 108 23.31 -1.08 -5.15
N ILE A 109 23.66 -0.05 -5.92
CA ILE A 109 24.62 -0.17 -7.03
C ILE A 109 26.04 -0.42 -6.51
N SER A 110 26.44 0.26 -5.43
CA SER A 110 27.80 0.15 -4.89
C SER A 110 28.02 -1.13 -4.08
N VAL A 111 26.98 -1.64 -3.41
CA VAL A 111 27.04 -2.83 -2.55
C VAL A 111 25.82 -3.74 -2.80
N PRO A 112 25.86 -4.58 -3.85
CA PRO A 112 24.75 -5.48 -4.20
C PRO A 112 24.42 -6.51 -3.10
N SER A 113 25.39 -6.84 -2.24
CA SER A 113 25.22 -7.79 -1.14
C SER A 113 24.25 -7.31 -0.04
N LEU A 114 23.90 -6.02 -0.01
CA LEU A 114 22.88 -5.49 0.90
C LEU A 114 21.45 -5.77 0.43
N ALA A 115 21.25 -6.26 -0.80
CA ALA A 115 19.95 -6.64 -1.34
C ALA A 115 19.30 -7.82 -0.60
N SER A 116 20.06 -8.64 0.15
CA SER A 116 19.52 -9.68 1.01
C SER A 116 19.10 -9.17 2.39
N SER A 117 19.44 -7.92 2.74
CA SER A 117 19.16 -7.28 4.03
C SER A 117 18.16 -6.11 3.90
N VAL A 118 17.24 -6.18 2.94
CA VAL A 118 16.23 -5.14 2.67
C VAL A 118 15.45 -4.77 3.94
N SER A 119 15.16 -5.75 4.80
CA SER A 119 14.43 -5.57 6.05
C SER A 119 15.08 -4.57 7.01
N ILE A 120 16.42 -4.54 7.06
CA ILE A 120 17.20 -3.63 7.91
C ILE A 120 17.36 -2.27 7.22
N LEU A 121 17.37 -2.26 5.90
CA LEU A 121 17.58 -1.07 5.10
C LEU A 121 16.33 -0.16 5.04
N VAL A 122 15.13 -0.72 5.21
CA VAL A 122 13.87 0.04 5.27
C VAL A 122 13.83 1.07 6.43
N PRO A 123 14.17 0.70 7.69
CA PRO A 123 14.35 1.67 8.77
C PRO A 123 15.41 2.74 8.48
N VAL A 124 16.55 2.34 7.90
CA VAL A 124 17.65 3.26 7.57
C VAL A 124 17.20 4.29 6.53
N GLY A 125 16.48 3.87 5.49
CA GLY A 125 15.91 4.76 4.49
C GLY A 125 14.90 5.74 5.08
N SER A 126 14.08 5.27 6.01
CA SER A 126 13.13 6.12 6.75
C SER A 126 13.85 7.20 7.56
N ILE A 127 14.93 6.86 8.26
CA ILE A 127 15.74 7.82 9.03
C ILE A 127 16.33 8.89 8.11
N ILE A 128 16.87 8.50 6.96
CA ILE A 128 17.45 9.42 5.99
C ILE A 128 16.39 10.33 5.39
N ALA A 129 15.21 9.80 5.08
CA ALA A 129 14.07 10.59 4.62
C ALA A 129 13.66 11.63 5.67
N LEU A 130 13.62 11.25 6.95
CA LEU A 130 13.31 12.16 8.06
C LEU A 130 14.38 13.25 8.22
N ILE A 131 15.67 12.90 8.15
CA ILE A 131 16.78 13.88 8.24
C ILE A 131 16.75 14.83 7.04
N ALA A 132 16.58 14.30 5.83
CA ALA A 132 16.48 15.11 4.61
C ALA A 132 15.28 16.07 4.69
N SER A 133 14.11 15.58 5.12
CA SER A 133 12.91 16.38 5.35
C SER A 133 13.17 17.50 6.38
N ARG A 134 13.82 17.19 7.51
CA ARG A 134 14.17 18.18 8.55
C ARG A 134 15.10 19.27 8.01
N ILE A 135 16.11 18.91 7.22
CA ILE A 135 17.05 19.86 6.61
C ILE A 135 16.35 20.74 5.57
N MET A 136 15.50 20.17 4.72
CA MET A 136 14.76 20.91 3.70
C MET A 136 13.69 21.84 4.29
N TYR A 137 13.07 21.45 5.41
CA TYR A 137 12.15 22.28 6.18
C TYR A 137 12.88 23.50 6.77
N ASN A 138 14.01 23.28 7.44
CA ASN A 138 14.80 24.38 8.03
C ASN A 138 15.39 25.35 6.98
N LYS A 139 15.56 24.90 5.73
CA LYS A 139 16.02 25.74 4.61
C LYS A 139 14.89 26.45 3.86
N GLY A 140 13.63 26.29 4.28
CA GLY A 140 12.47 26.98 3.66
C GLY A 140 12.08 26.47 2.27
N TYR A 141 12.50 25.26 1.87
CA TYR A 141 12.20 24.68 0.55
C TYR A 141 10.87 23.91 0.52
N LEU A 142 10.27 23.68 1.69
CA LEU A 142 8.97 23.07 1.91
C LEU A 142 8.04 24.19 2.41
N ASN A 143 6.98 24.48 1.66
CA ASN A 143 5.91 25.38 2.09
C ASN A 143 4.93 24.63 2.99
#